data_AF-A6GCE7-F1
#
_entry.id   AF-A6GCE7-F1
#
_cell.length_a   1.000
_cell.length_b   1.000
_cell.length_c   1.000
_cell.angle_alpha   90.00
_cell.angle_beta   90.00
_cell.angle_gamma   90.00
#
_symmetry.space_group_name_H-M   'P 1'
#
loop_
_entity.id
_entity.type
_entity.pdbx_description
1 polymer ?
#
loop_
_entity_poly.entity_id
_entity_poly.type
_entity_poly.pdbx_seq_one_letter_code
_entity_poly.pdbx_strand_id
1 'polypeptide(L)'
;MGTGCDPWADPLEECGENAECSFETLECSPTTGTGNTGDPCTSELDCSPGLVCTGELCAQPCDITLLDEEDPNLPGACADGEVCAAATDPIPGICLAECNLVAQDCAGPSEGCNVVTGPGNSARAACTLNLGAAADGDACDFDEDCDIGLLCTEAAVHAVPCPNDAASCCTAICEPIEAPCIGVEGTCFNLNIQGQTTTGYCGGMP
;
A
#
# COMPACT_ATOMS: atom_id res chain seq x y z
N MET A 1 7.03 16.83 30.71
CA MET A 1 7.03 17.00 29.25
C MET A 1 8.00 15.95 28.76
N GLY A 2 7.48 14.88 28.17
CA GLY A 2 8.25 13.66 27.91
C GLY A 2 9.45 13.97 27.03
N THR A 3 10.61 13.47 27.42
CA THR A 3 11.87 13.53 26.67
C THR A 3 11.89 12.39 25.66
N GLY A 4 11.02 12.49 24.64
CA GLY A 4 11.03 11.59 23.48
C GLY A 4 11.34 12.38 22.21
N CYS A 5 11.87 11.70 21.19
CA CYS A 5 12.06 12.26 19.86
C CYS A 5 10.73 12.27 19.08
N ASP A 6 10.64 13.13 18.06
CA ASP A 6 9.53 13.12 17.10
C ASP A 6 9.90 12.26 15.88
N PRO A 7 9.20 11.15 15.60
CA PRO A 7 9.54 10.28 14.48
C PRO A 7 9.19 10.84 13.11
N TRP A 8 8.51 11.98 13.05
CA TRP A 8 8.19 12.66 11.79
C TRP A 8 9.17 13.76 11.43
N ALA A 9 9.92 14.27 12.40
CA ALA A 9 10.89 15.33 12.19
C ALA A 9 12.19 14.78 11.57
N ASP A 10 13.05 15.68 11.09
CA ASP A 10 14.33 15.31 10.48
C ASP A 10 15.16 14.48 11.47
N PRO A 11 15.51 13.23 11.15
CA PRO A 11 16.29 12.37 12.04
C PRO A 11 17.63 12.98 12.47
N LEU A 12 18.25 13.78 11.60
CA LEU A 12 19.51 14.46 11.90
C LEU A 12 19.32 15.57 12.94
N GLU A 13 18.19 16.27 12.91
CA GLU A 13 17.87 17.31 13.89
C GLU A 13 17.40 16.72 15.22
N GLU A 14 16.63 15.64 15.19
CA GLU A 14 16.06 15.00 16.39
C GLU A 14 17.04 14.07 17.12
N CYS A 15 17.75 13.22 16.36
CA CYS A 15 18.55 12.13 16.92
C CYS A 15 20.04 12.20 16.56
N GLY A 16 20.42 13.02 15.57
CA GLY A 16 21.79 13.17 15.11
C GLY A 16 22.18 12.17 14.02
N GLU A 17 23.45 12.23 13.60
CA GLU A 17 23.96 11.36 12.53
C GLU A 17 23.86 9.87 12.93
N ASN A 18 23.35 9.03 12.03
CA ASN A 18 23.25 7.57 12.21
C ASN A 18 22.34 7.16 13.37
N ALA A 19 21.26 7.91 13.60
CA ALA A 19 20.21 7.56 14.54
C ALA A 19 18.85 7.96 13.99
N GLU A 20 17.81 7.26 14.42
CA GLU A 20 16.42 7.56 14.09
C GLU A 20 15.53 7.43 15.32
N CYS A 21 14.40 8.10 15.28
CA CYS A 21 13.41 8.00 16.33
C CYS A 21 12.54 6.76 16.15
N SER A 22 12.50 5.90 17.17
CA SER A 22 11.65 4.71 17.16
C SER A 22 10.17 5.09 17.28
N PHE A 23 9.32 4.58 16.37
CA PHE A 23 7.86 4.72 16.44
C PHE A 23 7.24 4.07 17.68
N GLU A 24 7.87 3.01 18.21
CA GLU A 24 7.36 2.28 19.38
C GLU A 24 7.72 2.96 20.71
N THR A 25 8.99 3.36 20.83
CA THR A 25 9.54 3.83 22.12
C THR A 25 9.63 5.34 22.22
N LEU A 26 9.58 6.06 21.09
CA LEU A 26 9.89 7.48 20.98
C LEU A 26 11.28 7.83 21.53
N GLU A 27 12.22 6.87 21.42
CA GLU A 27 13.62 7.03 21.78
C GLU A 27 14.50 6.96 20.52
N CYS A 28 15.59 7.74 20.51
CA CYS A 28 16.56 7.68 19.44
C CYS A 28 17.34 6.37 19.51
N SER A 29 17.33 5.63 18.41
CA SER A 29 18.07 4.38 18.25
C SER A 29 19.12 4.53 17.15
N PRO A 30 20.31 3.92 17.29
CA PRO A 30 21.35 4.02 16.27
C PRO A 30 20.98 3.21 15.03
N THR A 31 21.12 3.82 13.87
CA THR A 31 20.97 3.19 12.55
C THR A 31 22.30 3.22 11.84
N THR A 32 22.72 2.10 11.25
CA THR A 32 23.97 2.02 10.46
C THR A 32 23.71 1.69 9.00
N GLY A 33 22.43 1.62 8.63
CA GLY A 33 22.02 1.21 7.30
C GLY A 33 22.34 2.27 6.27
N THR A 34 22.37 1.80 5.02
CA THR A 34 22.67 2.64 3.85
C THR A 34 21.70 2.37 2.71
N GLY A 35 20.69 1.51 2.93
CA GLY A 35 19.61 1.26 1.99
C GLY A 35 18.76 2.51 1.81
N ASN A 36 18.43 2.82 0.57
CA ASN A 36 17.53 3.89 0.18
C ASN A 36 16.11 3.33 0.01
N THR A 37 15.13 4.19 -0.22
CA THR A 37 13.76 3.76 -0.52
C THR A 37 13.73 2.73 -1.66
N GLY A 38 13.07 1.59 -1.43
CA GLY A 38 12.99 0.48 -2.36
C GLY A 38 14.19 -0.48 -2.35
N ASP A 39 15.25 -0.21 -1.57
CA ASP A 39 16.33 -1.19 -1.39
C ASP A 39 15.86 -2.34 -0.49
N PRO A 40 16.31 -3.59 -0.75
CA PRO A 40 15.94 -4.74 0.06
C PRO A 40 16.50 -4.63 1.48
N CYS A 41 15.73 -5.08 2.45
CA CYS A 41 16.09 -5.05 3.86
C CYS A 41 15.60 -6.31 4.59
N THR A 42 16.28 -6.64 5.69
CA THR A 42 15.89 -7.70 6.63
C THR A 42 15.68 -7.18 8.04
N SER A 43 16.12 -5.95 8.30
CA SER A 43 15.94 -5.20 9.54
C SER A 43 16.06 -3.71 9.29
N GLU A 44 15.58 -2.87 10.22
CA GLU A 44 15.72 -1.41 10.17
C GLU A 44 17.18 -0.95 10.05
N LEU A 45 18.13 -1.73 10.59
CA LEU A 45 19.56 -1.46 10.50
C LEU A 45 20.14 -1.56 9.08
N ASP A 46 19.38 -2.09 8.12
CA ASP A 46 19.78 -2.13 6.71
C ASP A 46 19.46 -0.80 6.00
N CYS A 47 18.46 -0.07 6.51
CA CYS A 47 17.94 1.14 5.92
C CYS A 47 18.66 2.40 6.42
N SER A 48 18.75 3.40 5.55
CA SER A 48 19.29 4.72 5.91
C SER A 48 18.45 5.34 7.04
N PRO A 49 19.05 6.18 7.91
CA PRO A 49 18.32 6.80 9.02
C PRO A 49 17.01 7.46 8.58
N GLY A 50 15.90 7.15 9.27
CA GLY A 50 14.57 7.66 8.95
C GLY A 50 13.75 6.80 7.98
N LEU A 51 14.32 5.68 7.52
CA LEU A 51 13.62 4.68 6.73
C LEU A 51 13.37 3.42 7.56
N VAL A 52 12.20 2.82 7.39
CA VAL A 52 11.80 1.59 8.09
C VAL A 52 11.88 0.40 7.15
N CYS A 53 12.23 -0.77 7.69
CA CYS A 53 12.22 -2.01 6.91
C CYS A 53 10.84 -2.67 6.97
N THR A 54 10.10 -2.64 5.86
CA THR A 54 8.74 -3.17 5.75
C THR A 54 8.55 -3.91 4.43
N GLY A 55 7.88 -5.06 4.44
CA GLY A 55 7.71 -5.86 3.22
C GLY A 55 9.04 -6.23 2.54
N GLU A 56 10.09 -6.42 3.32
CA GLU A 56 11.48 -6.67 2.85
C GLU A 56 12.10 -5.51 2.05
N LEU A 57 11.53 -4.30 2.11
CA LEU A 57 12.03 -3.10 1.44
C LEU A 57 12.16 -1.94 2.45
N CYS A 58 13.20 -1.12 2.26
CA CYS A 58 13.30 0.14 2.97
C CYS A 58 12.24 1.12 2.44
N ALA A 59 11.41 1.64 3.33
CA ALA A 59 10.33 2.55 2.98
C ALA A 59 10.37 3.81 3.86
N GLN A 60 9.90 4.92 3.30
CA GLN A 60 9.71 6.15 4.06
C GLN A 60 8.40 6.04 4.85
N PRO A 61 8.42 6.24 6.18
CA PRO A 61 7.19 6.28 6.97
C PRO A 61 6.44 7.60 6.72
N CYS A 62 5.12 7.59 6.91
CA CYS A 62 4.28 8.78 6.79
C CYS A 62 3.21 8.86 7.87
N ASP A 63 2.78 10.08 8.17
CA ASP A 63 1.72 10.34 9.13
C ASP A 63 0.35 10.27 8.45
N ILE A 64 -0.34 9.15 8.63
CA ILE A 64 -1.68 8.92 8.07
C ILE A 64 -2.76 9.87 8.62
N THR A 65 -2.45 10.63 9.68
CA THR A 65 -3.37 11.63 10.24
C THR A 65 -3.32 12.96 9.52
N LEU A 66 -2.31 13.18 8.66
CA LEU A 66 -2.26 14.32 7.75
C LEU A 66 -3.31 14.13 6.64
N LEU A 67 -4.48 14.73 6.85
CA LEU A 67 -5.64 14.63 5.97
C LEU A 67 -5.44 15.49 4.72
N ASP A 68 -5.16 14.85 3.57
CA ASP A 68 -5.08 15.51 2.24
C ASP A 68 -4.29 16.84 2.26
N GLU A 69 -3.29 16.97 3.12
CA GLU A 69 -2.46 18.16 3.15
C GLU A 69 -1.52 18.07 1.94
N GLU A 70 -1.88 18.77 0.85
CA GLU A 70 -1.10 18.87 -0.40
C GLU A 70 0.26 19.58 -0.22
N ASP A 71 0.76 19.74 1.01
CA ASP A 71 2.08 20.30 1.27
C ASP A 71 3.09 19.16 1.46
N PRO A 72 3.83 18.77 0.40
CA PRO A 72 4.84 17.73 0.48
C PRO A 72 6.05 18.12 1.36
N ASN A 73 6.10 19.34 1.88
CA ASN A 73 7.17 19.80 2.78
C ASN A 73 6.82 19.62 4.25
N LEU A 74 5.63 19.12 4.59
CA LEU A 74 5.27 18.81 5.97
C LEU A 74 6.05 17.57 6.46
N PRO A 75 6.58 17.60 7.69
CA PRO A 75 7.12 16.41 8.34
C PRO A 75 6.10 15.26 8.31
N GLY A 76 6.51 14.08 7.84
CA GLY A 76 5.63 12.92 7.68
C GLY A 76 4.74 12.92 6.41
N ALA A 77 4.89 13.89 5.51
CA ALA A 77 4.27 13.84 4.18
C ALA A 77 5.09 12.97 3.20
N CYS A 78 4.41 12.39 2.21
CA CYS A 78 5.07 11.66 1.13
C CYS A 78 5.50 12.59 -0.01
N ALA A 79 6.44 12.13 -0.84
CA ALA A 79 6.90 12.91 -1.98
C ALA A 79 5.81 13.02 -3.06
N ASP A 80 5.97 13.97 -3.99
CA ASP A 80 5.08 14.10 -5.15
C ASP A 80 5.02 12.78 -5.95
N GLY A 81 3.82 12.27 -6.19
CA GLY A 81 3.60 10.99 -6.88
C GLY A 81 3.64 9.76 -5.96
N GLU A 82 3.69 9.96 -4.66
CA GLU A 82 3.50 8.91 -3.65
C GLU A 82 2.21 9.13 -2.87
N VAL A 83 1.68 8.04 -2.31
CA VAL A 83 0.55 8.06 -1.39
C VAL A 83 0.98 7.50 -0.04
N CYS A 84 0.48 8.12 1.03
CA CYS A 84 0.62 7.57 2.38
C CYS A 84 -0.38 6.43 2.55
N ALA A 85 0.10 5.20 2.64
CA ALA A 85 -0.72 4.01 2.86
C ALA A 85 -0.61 3.55 4.32
N ALA A 86 -1.73 3.12 4.90
CA ALA A 86 -1.80 2.54 6.22
C ALA A 86 -0.87 1.33 6.30
N ALA A 87 -0.07 1.30 7.35
CA ALA A 87 0.83 0.21 7.66
C ALA A 87 0.39 -0.48 8.95
N THR A 88 1.18 -1.46 9.39
CA THR A 88 0.95 -2.16 10.65
C THR A 88 1.64 -1.44 11.80
N ASP A 89 0.95 -1.39 12.94
CA ASP A 89 1.48 -0.93 14.24
C ASP A 89 2.88 -1.53 14.51
N PRO A 90 3.89 -0.72 14.92
CA PRO A 90 3.82 0.67 15.38
C PRO A 90 3.83 1.75 14.29
N ILE A 91 3.98 1.37 13.01
CA ILE A 91 4.11 2.33 11.91
C ILE A 91 2.69 2.71 11.43
N PRO A 92 2.28 3.98 11.53
CA PRO A 92 0.93 4.36 11.14
C PRO A 92 0.74 4.43 9.62
N GLY A 93 1.80 4.69 8.85
CA GLY A 93 1.76 4.65 7.40
C GLY A 93 3.14 4.59 6.74
N ILE A 94 3.14 4.23 5.46
CA ILE A 94 4.31 4.17 4.58
C ILE A 94 4.03 4.89 3.26
N CYS A 95 5.02 5.60 2.74
CA CYS A 95 4.96 6.21 1.42
C CYS A 95 5.20 5.14 0.36
N LEU A 96 4.25 5.04 -0.56
CA LEU A 96 4.29 4.11 -1.68
C LEU A 96 4.08 4.88 -2.98
N ALA A 97 4.74 4.45 -4.06
CA ALA A 97 4.53 5.02 -5.37
C ALA A 97 3.05 4.87 -5.78
N GLU A 98 2.43 5.97 -6.18
CA GLU A 98 1.08 5.94 -6.76
C GLU A 98 1.12 5.19 -8.10
N CYS A 99 0.05 4.47 -8.41
CA CYS A 99 -0.07 3.73 -9.66
C CYS A 99 -1.50 3.72 -10.19
N ASN A 100 -1.65 3.42 -11.47
CA ASN A 100 -2.91 3.14 -12.12
C ASN A 100 -3.26 1.66 -12.02
N LEU A 101 -4.37 1.36 -11.35
CA LEU A 101 -4.78 0.00 -11.01
C LEU A 101 -5.13 -0.84 -12.25
N VAL A 102 -5.61 -0.22 -13.33
CA VAL A 102 -5.94 -0.94 -14.57
C VAL A 102 -4.71 -1.13 -15.44
N ALA A 103 -3.84 -0.11 -15.50
CA ALA A 103 -2.64 -0.15 -16.31
C ALA A 103 -1.51 -0.99 -15.68
N GLN A 104 -1.55 -1.21 -14.36
CA GLN A 104 -0.52 -1.94 -13.60
C GLN A 104 0.89 -1.38 -13.89
N ASP A 105 1.05 -0.07 -13.72
CA ASP A 105 2.22 0.72 -14.16
C ASP A 105 3.33 0.84 -13.10
N CYS A 106 3.47 -0.15 -12.24
CA CYS A 106 4.55 -0.22 -11.26
C CYS A 106 5.93 -0.46 -11.91
N ALA A 107 6.97 0.09 -11.30
CA ALA A 107 8.32 0.05 -11.85
C ALA A 107 9.06 -1.26 -11.53
N GLY A 108 8.75 -1.87 -10.38
CA GLY A 108 9.38 -3.09 -9.91
C GLY A 108 8.87 -4.35 -10.63
N PRO A 109 9.75 -5.31 -10.97
CA PRO A 109 9.37 -6.54 -11.68
C PRO A 109 8.52 -7.51 -10.85
N SER A 110 8.43 -7.29 -9.54
CA SER A 110 7.62 -8.07 -8.58
C SER A 110 6.57 -7.20 -7.89
N GLU A 111 6.31 -6.00 -8.41
CA GLU A 111 5.32 -5.09 -7.87
C GLU A 111 4.00 -5.25 -8.64
N GLY A 112 2.90 -5.12 -7.91
CA GLY A 112 1.56 -4.97 -8.47
C GLY A 112 0.96 -3.66 -7.99
N CYS A 113 0.12 -3.05 -8.83
CA CYS A 113 -0.71 -1.95 -8.38
C CYS A 113 -1.91 -2.54 -7.64
N ASN A 114 -1.95 -2.31 -6.32
CA ASN A 114 -2.93 -2.88 -5.41
C ASN A 114 -3.74 -1.76 -4.72
N VAL A 115 -4.87 -2.12 -4.11
CA VAL A 115 -5.68 -1.18 -3.34
C VAL A 115 -5.10 -1.07 -1.92
N VAL A 116 -4.78 0.14 -1.52
CA VAL A 116 -4.29 0.44 -0.17
C VAL A 116 -5.21 1.41 0.54
N THR A 117 -5.14 1.41 1.88
CA THR A 117 -5.94 2.32 2.71
C THR A 117 -5.13 3.59 2.97
N GLY A 118 -5.56 4.73 2.45
CA GLY A 118 -4.93 6.03 2.70
C GLY A 118 -5.53 6.80 3.90
N PRO A 119 -5.16 8.09 4.05
CA PRO A 119 -5.69 8.97 5.09
C PRO A 119 -7.22 9.00 5.10
N GLY A 120 -7.81 9.01 6.30
CA GLY A 120 -9.26 9.02 6.48
C GLY A 120 -9.99 7.73 6.03
N ASN A 121 -9.27 6.60 5.90
CA ASN A 121 -9.77 5.33 5.35
C ASN A 121 -10.22 5.44 3.89
N SER A 122 -9.59 6.33 3.12
CA SER A 122 -9.90 6.48 1.71
C SER A 122 -9.13 5.45 0.87
N ALA A 123 -9.77 4.88 -0.15
CA ALA A 123 -9.09 3.96 -1.06
C ALA A 123 -8.06 4.72 -1.92
N ARG A 124 -6.86 4.15 -2.02
CA ARG A 124 -5.78 4.60 -2.90
C ARG A 124 -5.25 3.41 -3.69
N ALA A 125 -4.58 3.68 -4.81
CA ALA A 125 -3.85 2.67 -5.56
C ALA A 125 -2.36 2.94 -5.43
N ALA A 126 -1.60 1.93 -5.02
CA ALA A 126 -0.16 2.06 -4.83
C ALA A 126 0.57 0.79 -5.24
N CYS A 127 1.83 0.96 -5.64
CA CYS A 127 2.72 -0.16 -5.91
C CYS A 127 3.10 -0.83 -4.60
N THR A 128 2.71 -2.09 -4.45
CA THR A 128 3.19 -2.95 -3.37
C THR A 128 3.86 -4.18 -3.95
N LEU A 129 4.62 -4.88 -3.11
CA LEU A 129 5.15 -6.18 -3.46
C LEU A 129 3.96 -7.13 -3.72
N ASN A 130 3.85 -7.64 -4.94
CA ASN A 130 2.82 -8.61 -5.30
C ASN A 130 3.50 -9.89 -5.78
N LEU A 131 3.63 -10.85 -4.86
CA LEU A 131 4.16 -12.19 -5.12
C LEU A 131 3.04 -13.22 -5.31
N GLY A 132 1.79 -12.75 -5.34
CA GLY A 132 0.60 -13.53 -5.53
C GLY A 132 0.64 -14.30 -6.85
N ALA A 133 -0.06 -15.43 -6.85
CA ALA A 133 -0.18 -16.28 -8.03
C ALA A 133 -1.56 -16.95 -8.12
N ALA A 134 -2.48 -16.59 -7.22
CA ALA A 134 -3.85 -17.08 -7.26
C ALA A 134 -4.56 -16.47 -8.48
N ALA A 135 -5.18 -17.33 -9.29
CA ALA A 135 -5.84 -16.92 -10.51
C ALA A 135 -7.26 -16.41 -10.25
N ASP A 136 -7.91 -15.86 -11.29
CA ASP A 136 -9.30 -15.42 -11.22
C ASP A 136 -10.22 -16.55 -10.71
N GLY A 137 -10.97 -16.23 -9.65
CA GLY A 137 -11.84 -17.14 -8.91
C GLY A 137 -11.15 -17.99 -7.83
N ASP A 138 -9.82 -17.95 -7.66
CA ASP A 138 -9.15 -18.67 -6.57
C ASP A 138 -9.36 -17.97 -5.22
N ALA A 139 -9.35 -18.74 -4.13
CA ALA A 139 -9.48 -18.18 -2.78
C ALA A 139 -8.25 -17.34 -2.40
N CYS A 140 -8.49 -16.24 -1.69
CA CYS A 140 -7.46 -15.29 -1.24
C CYS A 140 -7.85 -14.70 0.12
N ASP A 141 -6.88 -14.21 0.86
CA ASP A 141 -7.08 -13.44 2.09
C ASP A 141 -6.73 -11.96 1.88
N PHE A 142 -5.81 -11.64 0.95
CA PHE A 142 -5.35 -10.30 0.62
C PHE A 142 -5.17 -10.11 -0.89
N ASP A 143 -5.17 -8.86 -1.36
CA ASP A 143 -4.92 -8.53 -2.78
C ASP A 143 -3.57 -9.10 -3.27
N GLU A 144 -2.56 -9.12 -2.40
CA GLU A 144 -1.21 -9.63 -2.70
C GLU A 144 -1.14 -11.15 -2.85
N ASP A 145 -2.22 -11.89 -2.55
CA ASP A 145 -2.31 -13.34 -2.84
C ASP A 145 -2.65 -13.60 -4.31
N CYS A 146 -3.32 -12.64 -4.94
CA CYS A 146 -3.82 -12.72 -6.31
C CYS A 146 -2.76 -12.33 -7.34
N ASP A 147 -2.84 -12.92 -8.54
CA ASP A 147 -1.98 -12.53 -9.66
C ASP A 147 -2.21 -11.05 -10.06
N ILE A 148 -1.20 -10.44 -10.67
CA ILE A 148 -1.22 -9.02 -11.06
C ILE A 148 -2.45 -8.71 -11.93
N GLY A 149 -3.17 -7.65 -11.59
CA GLY A 149 -4.41 -7.26 -12.27
C GLY A 149 -5.67 -7.91 -11.69
N LEU A 150 -5.55 -8.64 -10.58
CA LEU A 150 -6.66 -9.17 -9.80
C LEU A 150 -6.70 -8.52 -8.40
N LEU A 151 -7.89 -8.49 -7.78
CA LEU A 151 -8.10 -8.07 -6.39
C LEU A 151 -8.76 -9.18 -5.60
N CYS A 152 -8.51 -9.23 -4.30
CA CYS A 152 -9.18 -10.15 -3.40
C CYS A 152 -10.50 -9.55 -2.92
N THR A 153 -11.62 -10.06 -3.44
CA THR A 153 -12.95 -9.50 -3.15
C THR A 153 -13.85 -10.47 -2.41
N GLU A 154 -14.75 -9.93 -1.58
CA GLU A 154 -15.67 -10.73 -0.77
C GLU A 154 -16.57 -11.62 -1.63
N ALA A 155 -16.82 -12.86 -1.21
CA ALA A 155 -17.68 -13.83 -1.90
C ALA A 155 -19.09 -13.28 -2.20
N ALA A 156 -19.57 -12.32 -1.42
CA ALA A 156 -20.89 -11.71 -1.59
C ALA A 156 -21.04 -10.86 -2.87
N VAL A 157 -19.93 -10.44 -3.49
CA VAL A 157 -19.95 -9.63 -4.71
C VAL A 157 -19.88 -10.47 -6.00
N HIS A 158 -19.76 -11.80 -5.85
CA HIS A 158 -19.67 -12.73 -6.97
C HIS A 158 -21.00 -13.41 -7.24
N ALA A 159 -21.30 -13.62 -8.52
CA ALA A 159 -22.40 -14.48 -8.93
C ALA A 159 -22.02 -15.97 -8.84
N VAL A 160 -20.73 -16.29 -8.95
CA VAL A 160 -20.20 -17.64 -8.71
C VAL A 160 -19.58 -17.72 -7.31
N PRO A 161 -19.98 -18.69 -6.46
CA PRO A 161 -19.38 -18.84 -5.14
C PRO A 161 -17.87 -19.08 -5.21
N CYS A 162 -17.12 -18.47 -4.30
CA CYS A 162 -15.69 -18.73 -4.18
C CYS A 162 -15.41 -20.21 -3.84
N PRO A 163 -14.28 -20.79 -4.27
CA PRO A 163 -13.93 -22.18 -4.06
C PRO A 163 -13.96 -22.60 -2.59
N ASN A 164 -14.47 -23.80 -2.32
CA ASN A 164 -14.55 -24.37 -0.97
C ASN A 164 -15.30 -23.50 0.06
N ASP A 165 -16.25 -22.67 -0.39
CA ASP A 165 -16.96 -21.71 0.45
C ASP A 165 -16.02 -20.70 1.13
N ALA A 166 -14.94 -20.31 0.45
CA ALA A 166 -14.03 -19.26 0.92
C ALA A 166 -14.76 -17.92 1.10
N ALA A 167 -14.29 -17.10 2.04
CA ALA A 167 -14.88 -15.79 2.33
C ALA A 167 -14.64 -14.76 1.21
N SER A 168 -13.59 -14.96 0.42
CA SER A 168 -13.13 -14.08 -0.65
C SER A 168 -12.44 -14.88 -1.75
N CYS A 169 -12.42 -14.33 -2.95
CA CYS A 169 -11.68 -14.86 -4.07
C CYS A 169 -11.15 -13.76 -4.99
N CYS A 170 -10.10 -14.08 -5.74
CA CYS A 170 -9.46 -13.17 -6.68
C CYS A 170 -10.42 -12.87 -7.83
N THR A 171 -10.46 -11.61 -8.26
CA THR A 171 -11.29 -11.15 -9.38
C THR A 171 -10.59 -10.11 -10.22
N ALA A 172 -10.94 -10.03 -11.50
CA ALA A 172 -10.35 -9.07 -12.41
C ALA A 172 -10.63 -7.62 -12.00
N ILE A 173 -9.58 -6.79 -12.03
CA ILE A 173 -9.70 -5.34 -12.04
C ILE A 173 -10.41 -4.91 -13.31
N CYS A 174 -11.24 -3.86 -13.20
CA CYS A 174 -11.99 -3.36 -14.33
C CYS A 174 -11.98 -1.85 -14.44
N GLU A 175 -12.18 -1.42 -15.68
CA GLU A 175 -12.58 -0.09 -16.03
C GLU A 175 -13.61 -0.17 -17.16
N PRO A 176 -14.80 0.43 -17.05
CA PRO A 176 -15.92 0.20 -17.97
C PRO A 176 -15.61 0.39 -19.46
N ILE A 177 -14.61 1.21 -19.79
CA ILE A 177 -14.22 1.52 -21.16
C ILE A 177 -12.96 0.76 -21.59
N GLU A 178 -11.93 0.72 -20.75
CA GLU A 178 -10.60 0.20 -21.11
C GLU A 178 -10.46 -1.30 -20.84
N ALA A 179 -11.03 -1.76 -19.73
CA ALA A 179 -10.99 -3.16 -19.27
C ALA A 179 -12.37 -3.57 -18.76
N PRO A 180 -13.37 -3.72 -19.65
CA PRO A 180 -14.73 -4.05 -19.22
C PRO A 180 -14.79 -5.48 -18.69
N CYS A 181 -15.67 -5.69 -17.72
CA CYS A 181 -15.94 -7.02 -17.21
C CYS A 181 -16.63 -7.91 -18.25
N ILE A 182 -16.23 -9.19 -18.31
CA ILE A 182 -16.70 -10.16 -19.29
C ILE A 182 -17.19 -11.41 -18.58
N GLY A 183 -18.28 -12.00 -19.10
CA GLY A 183 -18.79 -13.28 -18.62
C GLY A 183 -19.86 -13.13 -17.55
N VAL A 184 -19.80 -13.99 -16.54
CA VAL A 184 -20.81 -14.07 -15.47
C VAL A 184 -20.70 -12.87 -14.52
N GLU A 185 -19.47 -12.47 -14.23
CA GLU A 185 -19.14 -11.29 -13.43
C GLU A 185 -19.17 -10.04 -14.33
N GLY A 186 -20.33 -9.69 -14.91
CA GLY A 186 -20.45 -8.67 -15.97
C GLY A 186 -20.52 -7.22 -15.49
N THR A 187 -20.44 -6.97 -14.18
CA THR A 187 -20.59 -5.63 -13.58
C THR A 187 -19.26 -5.16 -13.03
N CYS A 188 -18.85 -3.93 -13.39
CA CYS A 188 -17.70 -3.27 -12.79
C CYS A 188 -18.14 -2.46 -11.57
N PHE A 189 -17.73 -2.88 -10.37
CA PHE A 189 -18.04 -2.21 -9.11
C PHE A 189 -16.92 -1.23 -8.74
N ASN A 190 -17.22 0.06 -8.77
CA ASN A 190 -16.22 1.11 -8.54
C ASN A 190 -15.70 1.09 -7.09
N LEU A 191 -14.37 1.20 -6.97
CA LEU A 191 -13.66 1.33 -5.69
C LEU A 191 -13.60 2.78 -5.19
N ASN A 192 -13.95 3.75 -6.04
CA ASN A 192 -13.90 5.19 -5.75
C ASN A 192 -12.50 5.68 -5.34
N ILE A 193 -11.47 5.15 -5.99
CA ILE A 193 -10.08 5.58 -5.80
C ILE A 193 -9.94 7.00 -6.35
N GLN A 194 -9.27 7.87 -5.57
CA GLN A 194 -8.99 9.24 -6.01
C GLN A 194 -8.18 9.23 -7.31
N GLY A 195 -8.57 10.05 -8.29
CA GLY A 195 -7.93 10.05 -9.62
C GLY A 195 -8.34 8.89 -10.54
N GLN A 196 -9.00 7.85 -10.02
CA GLN A 196 -9.38 6.61 -10.73
C GLN A 196 -10.83 6.21 -10.41
N THR A 197 -11.77 7.14 -10.55
CA THR A 197 -13.14 7.01 -10.02
C THR A 197 -14.02 5.99 -10.72
N THR A 198 -13.63 5.57 -11.93
CA THR A 198 -14.29 4.52 -12.72
C THR A 198 -13.65 3.16 -12.56
N THR A 199 -12.54 3.07 -11.84
CA THR A 199 -11.80 1.85 -11.63
C THR A 199 -12.42 1.04 -10.51
N GLY A 200 -12.45 -0.28 -10.71
CA GLY A 200 -13.17 -1.18 -9.83
C GLY A 200 -12.73 -2.63 -9.97
N TYR A 201 -13.61 -3.52 -9.51
CA TYR A 201 -13.47 -4.96 -9.68
C TYR A 201 -14.69 -5.56 -10.39
N CYS A 202 -14.48 -6.68 -11.06
CA CYS A 202 -15.56 -7.42 -11.69
C CYS A 202 -16.35 -8.23 -10.66
N GLY A 203 -17.67 -8.12 -10.75
CA GLY A 203 -18.59 -8.86 -9.92
C GLY A 203 -19.93 -9.13 -10.62
N GLY A 204 -20.79 -9.84 -9.90
CA GLY A 204 -22.09 -10.31 -10.35
C GLY A 204 -23.18 -9.66 -9.53
N MET A 205 -24.25 -9.21 -10.18
CA MET A 205 -25.46 -8.89 -9.42
C MET A 205 -26.08 -10.21 -8.94
N PRO A 206 -26.34 -10.37 -7.62
CA PRO A 206 -26.99 -11.57 -7.09
C PRO A 206 -28.43 -11.77 -7.62
#